data_AF-A0A3P7DL76-F1
#
_entry.id   AF-A0A3P7DL76-F1
#
_cell.length_a   1.000
_cell.length_b   1.000
_cell.length_c   1.000
_cell.angle_alpha   90.00
_cell.angle_beta   90.00
_cell.angle_gamma   90.00
#
_symmetry.space_group_name_H-M   'P 1'
#
loop_
_entity.id
_entity.type
_entity.pdbx_description
1 polymer ?
#
loop_
_entity_poly.entity_id
_entity_poly.type
_entity_poly.pdbx_seq_one_letter_code
_entity_poly.pdbx_strand_id
1 'polypeptide(L)'
;MEHYKEAFIASIAKEPFTRTDEDLKIIYSNLRRLDVFHNLNDAPLRAICCTARFERHPANFVLFRQGQVATCWYILLSGCVFMDEQIYLPCGWFGKRNGLDYRRKNDCIVLQPAEMIVIDYPDVKHIKVNKGHMCSTENSGRLRNSLCTLSAAAIPSPSGTVTVSICSGADSATS
;
A
#
# COMPACT_ATOMS: atom_id res chain seq x y z
N MET A 1 -4.45 17.42 -18.88
CA MET A 1 -4.25 16.75 -17.57
C MET A 1 -3.09 15.75 -17.63
N GLU A 2 -2.90 15.06 -18.75
CA GLU A 2 -1.84 14.05 -18.96
C GLU A 2 -0.41 14.60 -18.90
N HIS A 3 -0.14 15.78 -19.45
CA HIS A 3 1.22 16.34 -19.47
C HIS A 3 1.82 16.54 -18.08
N TYR A 4 1.02 16.99 -17.10
CA TYR A 4 1.47 17.10 -15.71
C TYR A 4 1.78 15.74 -15.08
N LYS A 5 1.03 14.70 -15.48
CA LYS A 5 1.28 13.32 -15.04
C LYS A 5 2.60 12.82 -15.62
N GLU A 6 2.88 13.05 -16.90
CA GLU A 6 4.13 12.64 -17.54
C GLU A 6 5.35 13.30 -16.90
N ALA A 7 5.34 14.62 -16.74
CA ALA A 7 6.44 15.34 -16.09
C ALA A 7 6.64 14.87 -14.65
N PHE A 8 5.53 14.66 -13.91
CA PHE A 8 5.60 14.12 -12.56
C PHE A 8 6.24 12.74 -12.51
N ILE A 9 5.75 11.78 -13.31
CA ILE A 9 6.30 10.42 -13.38
C ILE A 9 7.77 10.45 -13.81
N ALA A 10 8.11 11.26 -14.82
CA ALA A 10 9.49 11.42 -15.29
C ALA A 10 10.43 11.94 -14.19
N SER A 11 9.95 12.83 -13.33
CA SER A 11 10.75 13.34 -12.20
C SER A 11 10.83 12.36 -11.03
N ILE A 12 9.73 11.71 -10.62
CA ILE A 12 9.72 10.80 -9.47
C ILE A 12 10.30 9.41 -9.79
N ALA A 13 10.30 8.99 -11.06
CA ALA A 13 10.94 7.75 -11.49
C ALA A 13 12.48 7.84 -11.50
N LYS A 14 13.06 9.04 -11.44
CA LYS A 14 14.50 9.21 -11.24
C LYS A 14 14.89 8.74 -9.85
N GLU A 15 16.10 8.16 -9.77
CA GLU A 15 16.73 7.84 -8.51
C GLU A 15 16.84 9.10 -7.64
N PRO A 16 16.50 9.02 -6.33
CA PRO A 16 16.53 10.16 -5.40
C PRO A 16 17.75 11.07 -5.49
N PHE A 17 18.95 10.49 -5.61
CA PHE A 17 20.22 11.21 -5.64
C PHE A 17 20.56 11.85 -7.00
N THR A 18 19.76 11.58 -8.04
CA THR A 18 19.94 12.12 -9.39
C THR A 18 18.93 13.23 -9.74
N ARG A 19 18.01 13.53 -8.82
CA ARG A 19 16.95 14.53 -9.01
C ARG A 19 17.53 15.94 -8.99
N THR A 20 17.10 16.74 -9.95
CA THR A 20 17.41 18.17 -10.02
C THR A 20 16.44 18.98 -9.16
N ASP A 21 16.75 20.26 -8.92
CA ASP A 21 15.84 21.17 -8.21
C ASP A 21 14.49 21.32 -8.95
N GLU A 22 14.49 21.23 -10.27
CA GLU A 22 13.26 21.27 -11.07
C GLU A 22 12.41 20.01 -10.86
N ASP A 23 13.05 18.83 -10.81
CA ASP A 23 12.37 17.58 -10.48
C ASP A 23 11.71 17.66 -9.10
N LEU A 24 12.43 18.18 -8.11
CA LEU A 24 11.93 18.32 -6.74
C LEU A 24 10.73 19.29 -6.66
N LYS A 25 10.74 20.38 -7.43
CA LYS A 25 9.60 21.29 -7.53
C LYS A 25 8.37 20.59 -8.12
N ILE A 26 8.55 19.87 -9.23
CA ILE A 26 7.48 19.12 -9.89
C ILE A 26 6.89 18.08 -8.93
N ILE A 27 7.75 17.30 -8.25
CA ILE A 27 7.32 16.30 -7.27
C ILE A 27 6.54 16.97 -6.12
N TYR A 28 7.09 18.03 -5.53
CA TYR A 28 6.46 18.75 -4.42
C TYR A 28 5.07 19.28 -4.80
N SER A 29 4.96 19.95 -5.96
CA SER A 29 3.69 20.50 -6.42
C SER A 29 2.62 19.43 -6.64
N ASN A 30 3.00 18.22 -7.09
CA ASN A 30 2.07 17.11 -7.27
C ASN A 30 1.73 16.42 -5.95
N LEU A 31 2.71 16.13 -5.09
CA LEU A 31 2.46 15.49 -3.79
C LEU A 31 1.61 16.37 -2.87
N ARG A 32 1.81 17.69 -2.86
CA ARG A 32 1.00 18.63 -2.05
C ARG A 32 -0.49 18.58 -2.36
N ARG A 33 -0.87 18.18 -3.58
CA ARG A 33 -2.27 18.06 -4.00
C ARG A 33 -2.95 16.80 -3.48
N LEU A 34 -2.20 15.84 -2.95
CA LEU A 34 -2.76 14.63 -2.36
C LEU A 34 -3.23 14.94 -0.94
N ASP A 35 -4.44 14.49 -0.60
CA ASP A 35 -5.07 14.78 0.71
C ASP A 35 -4.19 14.37 1.90
N VAL A 36 -3.43 13.28 1.77
CA VAL A 36 -2.49 12.81 2.80
C VAL A 36 -1.37 13.80 3.12
N PHE A 37 -1.03 14.67 2.18
CA PHE A 37 0.03 15.67 2.32
C PHE A 37 -0.47 17.11 2.31
N HIS A 38 -1.76 17.33 2.04
CA HIS A 38 -2.34 18.66 1.93
C HIS A 38 -1.99 19.53 3.15
N ASN A 39 -2.23 18.98 4.34
CA ASN A 39 -1.99 19.63 5.63
C ASN A 39 -0.60 19.35 6.24
N LEU A 40 0.27 18.63 5.53
CA LEU A 40 1.60 18.34 6.03
C LEU A 40 2.48 19.59 5.94
N ASN A 41 3.25 19.85 6.99
CA ASN A 41 4.24 20.91 6.98
C ASN A 41 5.26 20.73 5.85
N ASP A 42 5.73 21.86 5.37
CA ASP A 42 6.65 21.99 4.25
C ASP A 42 7.95 21.18 4.38
N ALA A 43 8.58 21.21 5.55
CA ALA A 43 9.85 20.54 5.76
C ALA A 43 9.75 19.00 5.65
N PRO A 44 8.80 18.33 6.34
CA PRO A 44 8.54 16.90 6.12
C PRO A 44 8.18 16.57 4.68
N LEU A 45 7.34 17.38 4.02
CA LEU A 45 6.95 17.12 2.64
C LEU A 45 8.16 17.21 1.69
N ARG A 46 9.03 18.21 1.86
CA ARG A 46 10.28 18.32 1.10
C ARG A 46 11.19 17.11 1.33
N ALA A 47 11.31 16.64 2.57
CA ALA A 47 12.07 15.42 2.87
C ALA A 47 11.51 14.20 2.15
N ILE A 48 10.18 14.06 2.08
CA ILE A 48 9.50 13.01 1.29
C ILE A 48 9.81 13.19 -0.20
N CYS A 49 9.77 14.40 -0.75
CA CYS A 49 10.10 14.64 -2.17
C CYS A 49 11.52 14.17 -2.52
N CYS A 50 12.46 14.31 -1.58
CA CYS A 50 13.84 13.88 -1.75
C CYS A 50 14.01 12.36 -1.70
N THR A 51 13.08 11.58 -1.12
CA THR A 51 13.29 10.13 -0.88
C THR A 51 12.22 9.23 -1.46
N ALA A 52 11.02 9.75 -1.77
CA ALA A 52 9.91 8.98 -2.33
C ALA A 52 10.33 8.32 -3.64
N ARG A 53 9.89 7.09 -3.87
CA ARG A 53 10.19 6.32 -5.09
C ARG A 53 8.93 6.06 -5.88
N PHE A 54 9.09 5.86 -7.18
CA PHE A 54 8.04 5.34 -8.04
C PHE A 54 8.32 3.87 -8.33
N GLU A 55 7.29 3.04 -8.17
CA GLU A 55 7.38 1.61 -8.45
C GLU A 55 6.20 1.17 -9.32
N ARG A 56 6.47 0.18 -10.18
CA ARG A 56 5.46 -0.47 -11.01
C ARG A 56 5.53 -1.97 -10.80
N HIS A 57 4.38 -2.56 -10.50
CA HIS A 57 4.27 -3.99 -10.17
C HIS A 57 3.22 -4.67 -11.07
N PRO A 58 3.49 -5.89 -11.57
CA PRO A 58 2.53 -6.64 -12.37
C PRO A 58 1.38 -7.17 -11.49
N ALA A 59 0.30 -7.64 -12.14
CA ALA A 59 -0.75 -8.37 -11.44
C ALA A 59 -0.21 -9.62 -10.74
N ASN A 60 -0.84 -10.00 -9.64
CA ASN A 60 -0.47 -11.10 -8.73
C ASN A 60 0.89 -10.94 -8.04
N PHE A 61 1.49 -9.75 -8.09
CA PHE A 61 2.71 -9.46 -7.33
C PHE A 61 2.40 -9.30 -5.84
N VAL A 62 3.18 -9.96 -4.98
CA VAL A 62 3.09 -9.82 -3.52
C VAL A 62 3.98 -8.66 -3.08
N LEU A 63 3.37 -7.49 -2.80
CA LEU A 63 4.09 -6.28 -2.38
C LEU A 63 4.79 -6.47 -1.04
N PHE A 64 4.11 -7.08 -0.09
CA PHE A 64 4.67 -7.47 1.19
C PHE A 64 3.84 -8.58 1.82
N ARG A 65 4.46 -9.28 2.76
CA ARG A 65 3.86 -10.35 3.55
C ARG A 65 3.64 -9.92 4.99
N GLN A 66 2.66 -10.52 5.63
CA GLN A 66 2.42 -10.48 7.06
C GLN A 66 3.73 -10.81 7.81
N GLY A 67 3.95 -10.08 8.91
CA GLY A 67 5.13 -10.22 9.75
C GLY A 67 6.39 -9.56 9.19
N GLN A 68 6.43 -9.12 7.93
CA GLN A 68 7.56 -8.34 7.42
C GLN A 68 7.63 -6.98 8.13
N VAL A 69 8.85 -6.43 8.25
CA VAL A 69 9.03 -5.09 8.81
C VAL A 69 8.49 -4.06 7.83
N ALA A 70 7.62 -3.18 8.31
CA ALA A 70 7.03 -2.10 7.55
C ALA A 70 8.01 -0.92 7.46
N THR A 71 8.92 -0.98 6.49
CA THR A 71 9.89 0.09 6.22
C THR A 71 9.30 1.26 5.44
N CYS A 72 8.19 1.04 4.74
CA CYS A 72 7.55 2.06 3.92
C CYS A 72 6.02 1.94 3.97
N TRP A 73 5.34 2.91 3.37
CA TRP A 73 3.92 2.85 3.01
C TRP A 73 3.74 3.36 1.59
N TYR A 74 2.54 3.15 1.03
CA TYR A 74 2.30 3.28 -0.40
C TYR A 74 1.13 4.21 -0.70
N ILE A 75 1.21 4.88 -1.86
CA ILE A 75 0.10 5.61 -2.47
C ILE A 75 -0.15 5.01 -3.85
N LEU A 76 -1.36 4.52 -4.10
CA LEU A 76 -1.72 3.89 -5.36
C LEU A 76 -2.05 4.95 -6.41
N LEU A 77 -1.36 4.93 -7.56
CA LEU A 77 -1.60 5.86 -8.68
C LEU A 77 -2.46 5.24 -9.78
N SER A 78 -2.29 3.94 -10.01
CA SER A 78 -3.06 3.16 -10.97
C SER A 78 -3.10 1.69 -10.54
N GLY A 79 -4.03 0.92 -11.09
CA GLY A 79 -4.22 -0.49 -10.74
C GLY A 79 -5.08 -0.70 -9.48
N CYS A 80 -4.95 -1.88 -8.90
CA CYS A 80 -5.81 -2.36 -7.81
C CYS A 80 -4.99 -3.24 -6.87
N VAL A 81 -5.15 -3.07 -5.57
CA VAL A 81 -4.42 -3.81 -4.54
C VAL A 81 -5.40 -4.41 -3.54
N PHE A 82 -5.12 -5.62 -3.06
CA PHE A 82 -5.87 -6.29 -2.00
C PHE A 82 -5.02 -6.42 -0.74
N MET A 83 -5.55 -5.95 0.39
CA MET A 83 -4.92 -6.02 1.70
C MET A 83 -6.02 -5.96 2.76
N ASP A 84 -5.95 -6.80 3.80
CA ASP A 84 -6.87 -6.75 4.94
C ASP A 84 -8.36 -6.89 4.55
N GLU A 85 -8.68 -7.86 3.68
CA GLU A 85 -10.04 -8.07 3.16
C GLU A 85 -10.63 -6.83 2.42
N GLN A 86 -9.77 -5.88 2.08
CA GLN A 86 -10.15 -4.64 1.42
C GLN A 86 -9.44 -4.50 0.09
N ILE A 87 -10.16 -3.96 -0.88
CA ILE A 87 -9.65 -3.55 -2.17
C ILE A 87 -9.34 -2.05 -2.11
N TYR A 88 -8.09 -1.72 -2.40
CA TYR A 88 -7.60 -0.36 -2.53
C TYR A 88 -7.56 0.02 -4.01
N LEU A 89 -8.23 1.13 -4.33
CA LEU A 89 -8.28 1.72 -5.66
C LEU A 89 -7.32 2.93 -5.75
N PRO A 90 -7.05 3.46 -6.95
CA PRO A 90 -6.19 4.62 -7.14
C PRO A 90 -6.59 5.81 -6.25
N CYS A 91 -5.60 6.64 -5.91
CA CYS A 91 -5.65 7.73 -4.93
C CYS A 91 -5.70 7.28 -3.45
N GLY A 92 -5.91 5.98 -3.17
CA GLY A 92 -5.79 5.43 -1.82
C GLY A 92 -4.34 5.29 -1.36
N TRP A 93 -4.11 5.46 -0.06
CA TRP A 93 -2.84 5.09 0.59
C TRP A 93 -3.02 3.85 1.47
N PHE A 94 -1.99 3.01 1.54
CA PHE A 94 -2.06 1.72 2.22
C PHE A 94 -0.70 1.26 2.73
N GLY A 95 -0.68 0.13 3.45
CA GLY A 95 0.53 -0.41 4.04
C GLY A 95 1.13 0.53 5.08
N LYS A 96 0.31 1.17 5.92
CA LYS A 96 0.81 1.89 7.09
C LYS A 96 1.21 0.89 8.19
N ARG A 97 2.11 1.31 9.09
CA ARG A 97 2.38 0.61 10.35
C ARG A 97 1.14 0.68 11.24
N ASN A 98 0.67 -0.47 11.69
CA ASN A 98 -0.39 -0.58 12.68
C ASN A 98 0.22 -1.13 13.98
N GLY A 99 0.22 -0.32 15.04
CA GLY A 99 0.79 -0.70 16.34
C GLY A 99 2.31 -0.50 16.46
N LEU A 100 2.87 -1.03 17.55
CA LEU A 100 4.25 -0.76 17.99
C LEU A 100 5.29 -1.77 17.49
N ASP A 101 4.88 -2.90 16.91
CA ASP A 101 5.80 -3.96 16.47
C ASP A 101 6.46 -3.65 15.12
N TYR A 102 6.08 -2.55 14.47
CA TYR A 102 6.54 -2.12 13.14
C TYR A 102 6.35 -3.17 12.04
N ARG A 103 5.49 -4.18 12.24
CA ARG A 103 5.32 -5.29 11.30
C ARG A 103 4.01 -5.19 10.53
N ARG A 104 4.00 -5.73 9.31
CA ARG A 104 2.80 -5.87 8.48
C ARG A 104 1.83 -6.84 9.16
N LYS A 105 0.57 -6.44 9.31
CA LYS A 105 -0.48 -7.31 9.88
C LYS A 105 -1.06 -8.28 8.86
N ASN A 106 -1.04 -7.92 7.58
CA ASN A 106 -1.62 -8.68 6.49
C ASN A 106 -0.65 -8.74 5.31
N ASP A 107 -0.88 -9.74 4.45
CA ASP A 107 -0.32 -9.77 3.11
C ASP A 107 -0.94 -8.66 2.25
N CYS A 108 -0.20 -8.22 1.24
CA CYS A 108 -0.65 -7.23 0.28
C CYS A 108 -0.30 -7.69 -1.14
N ILE A 109 -1.32 -7.82 -1.98
CA ILE A 109 -1.22 -8.41 -3.32
C ILE A 109 -1.77 -7.42 -4.34
N VAL A 110 -1.02 -7.23 -5.42
CA VAL A 110 -1.44 -6.44 -6.57
C VAL A 110 -2.42 -7.27 -7.41
N LEU A 111 -3.65 -6.79 -7.58
CA LEU A 111 -4.69 -7.48 -8.37
C LEU A 111 -4.64 -7.12 -9.85
N GLN A 112 -4.27 -5.89 -10.18
CA GLN A 112 -4.11 -5.37 -11.54
C GLN A 112 -2.78 -4.65 -11.65
N PRO A 113 -2.11 -4.61 -12.82
CA PRO A 113 -0.85 -3.90 -12.98
C PRO A 113 -0.93 -2.50 -12.38
N ALA A 114 -0.06 -2.22 -11.42
CA ALA A 114 -0.19 -1.06 -10.54
C ALA A 114 1.06 -0.20 -10.57
N GLU A 115 0.83 1.11 -10.57
CA GLU A 115 1.86 2.12 -10.36
C GLU A 115 1.62 2.77 -9.00
N MET A 116 2.67 3.01 -8.24
CA MET A 116 2.55 3.54 -6.88
C MET A 116 3.75 4.36 -6.47
N ILE A 117 3.52 5.23 -5.49
CA ILE A 117 4.56 5.97 -4.80
C ILE A 117 4.89 5.23 -3.51
N VAL A 118 6.18 4.99 -3.27
CA VAL A 118 6.69 4.36 -2.06
C VAL A 118 7.34 5.40 -1.18
N ILE A 119 6.92 5.45 0.08
CA ILE A 119 7.36 6.44 1.05
C ILE A 119 7.92 5.71 2.25
N ASP A 120 9.23 5.83 2.41
CA ASP A 120 9.92 5.25 3.54
C ASP A 120 9.56 5.98 4.84
N TYR A 121 9.48 5.23 5.93
CA TYR A 121 9.44 5.84 7.24
C TYR A 121 10.81 6.47 7.57
N PRO A 122 10.83 7.64 8.23
CA PRO A 122 12.07 8.34 8.53
C PRO A 122 12.99 7.55 9.48
N ASP A 123 12.42 6.66 10.29
CA ASP A 123 13.13 5.86 11.30
C ASP A 123 13.63 4.50 10.78
N VAL A 124 13.49 4.19 9.48
CA VAL A 124 13.90 2.90 8.89
C VAL A 124 15.36 2.55 9.22
N LYS A 125 16.25 3.55 9.23
CA LYS A 125 17.67 3.38 9.57
C LYS A 125 17.91 2.96 11.02
N HIS A 126 16.94 3.17 11.90
CA HIS A 126 17.02 2.91 13.34
C HIS A 126 16.17 1.74 13.82
N ILE A 127 15.48 1.02 12.92
CA ILE A 127 14.69 -0.15 13.32
C ILE A 127 15.64 -1.26 13.77
N LYS A 128 15.83 -1.36 15.10
CA LYS A 128 16.42 -2.55 15.73
C LYS A 128 15.38 -3.64 15.64
N VAL A 129 15.49 -4.53 14.66
CA VAL A 129 14.64 -5.72 14.58
C VAL A 129 14.97 -6.61 15.76
N ASN A 130 14.22 -6.48 16.85
CA ASN A 130 14.27 -7.48 17.91
C ASN A 130 13.61 -8.74 17.33
N LYS A 131 14.37 -9.82 17.15
CA LYS A 131 13.84 -11.15 16.84
C LYS A 131 13.18 -11.71 18.10
N GLY A 132 12.13 -11.04 18.58
CA GLY A 132 11.38 -11.43 19.77
C GLY A 132 10.20 -12.30 19.39
N HIS A 133 10.31 -13.59 19.74
CA HIS A 133 9.28 -14.60 19.89
C HIS A 133 8.35 -14.91 18.71
N MET A 134 8.69 -16.01 18.01
CA MET A 134 7.69 -16.93 17.48
C MET A 134 6.79 -17.39 18.64
N CYS A 135 5.54 -16.92 18.67
CA CYS A 135 4.53 -17.54 19.49
C CYS A 135 4.08 -18.82 18.77
N SER A 136 4.60 -19.95 19.23
CA SER A 136 4.10 -21.28 18.89
C SER A 136 2.84 -21.54 19.72
N THR A 137 1.66 -21.55 19.09
CA THR A 137 0.54 -22.39 19.57
C THR A 137 -0.31 -22.82 18.37
N GLU A 138 -0.08 -24.07 18.00
CA GLU A 138 -1.04 -25.06 17.51
C GLU A 138 -2.51 -24.61 17.37
N ASN A 139 -3.07 -24.69 16.15
CA ASN A 139 -4.09 -25.72 15.91
C ASN A 139 -4.25 -26.07 14.43
N SER A 140 -4.47 -27.36 14.23
CA SER A 140 -4.63 -28.09 12.98
C SER A 140 -5.95 -27.78 12.27
N GLY A 141 -6.00 -27.85 10.93
CA GLY A 141 -7.29 -27.91 10.24
C GLY A 141 -7.29 -27.52 8.78
N ARG A 142 -6.92 -28.48 7.92
CA ARG A 142 -7.26 -28.60 6.49
C ARG A 142 -8.50 -27.80 6.04
N LEU A 143 -8.36 -26.94 5.02
CA LEU A 143 -9.43 -26.69 4.05
C LEU A 143 -8.82 -26.48 2.67
N ARG A 144 -8.96 -27.54 1.85
CA ARG A 144 -8.72 -27.54 0.41
C ARG A 144 -9.85 -26.75 -0.27
N ASN A 145 -9.47 -26.03 -1.33
CA ASN A 145 -10.21 -25.68 -2.54
C ASN A 145 -11.76 -25.71 -2.49
N SER A 146 -12.37 -24.54 -2.63
CA SER A 146 -13.54 -24.38 -3.50
C SER A 146 -13.58 -22.94 -4.03
N LEU A 147 -13.46 -22.80 -5.35
CA LEU A 147 -13.66 -21.54 -6.06
C LEU A 147 -15.17 -21.25 -6.05
N CYS A 148 -15.65 -20.51 -5.05
CA CYS A 148 -17.04 -20.06 -5.01
C CYS A 148 -17.15 -18.67 -5.66
N THR A 149 -18.08 -18.57 -6.60
CA THR A 149 -18.45 -17.40 -7.39
C THR A 149 -18.75 -16.18 -6.53
N LEU A 150 -18.01 -15.09 -6.78
CA LEU A 150 -18.02 -13.84 -6.03
C LEU A 150 -19.18 -12.95 -6.48
N SER A 151 -20.05 -12.52 -5.56
CA SER A 151 -20.90 -11.34 -5.77
C SER A 151 -20.51 -10.28 -4.75
N ALA A 152 -19.97 -9.17 -5.24
CA ALA A 152 -19.48 -8.06 -4.42
C ALA A 152 -20.59 -7.00 -4.28
N ALA A 153 -21.06 -6.75 -3.06
CA ALA A 153 -21.84 -5.55 -2.74
C ALA A 153 -20.87 -4.47 -2.26
N ALA A 154 -20.70 -3.41 -3.07
CA ALA A 154 -19.82 -2.29 -2.75
C ALA A 154 -20.52 -1.31 -1.80
N ILE A 155 -20.00 -1.15 -0.58
CA ILE A 155 -20.36 -0.01 0.27
C ILE A 155 -19.31 1.08 0.05
N PRO A 156 -19.69 2.28 -0.45
CA PRO A 156 -18.75 3.38 -0.63
C PRO A 156 -18.28 3.92 0.72
N SER A 157 -16.99 3.76 1.02
CA SER A 157 -16.30 4.57 2.03
C SER A 157 -15.53 5.71 1.35
N PRO A 158 -15.45 6.91 1.95
CA PRO A 158 -14.90 8.10 1.30
C PRO A 158 -13.39 8.04 0.99
N SER A 159 -12.68 6.95 1.33
CA SER A 159 -11.22 6.83 1.18
C SER A 159 -10.75 6.05 -0.07
N GLY A 160 -11.63 5.79 -1.05
CA GLY A 160 -11.24 4.99 -2.23
C GLY A 160 -10.96 3.50 -1.92
N THR A 161 -11.46 3.02 -0.78
CA THR A 161 -11.35 1.64 -0.32
C THR A 161 -12.72 0.97 -0.42
N VAL A 162 -12.77 -0.21 -1.04
CA VAL A 162 -13.95 -1.08 -1.07
C VAL A 162 -13.71 -2.24 -0.12
N THR A 163 -14.52 -2.33 0.94
CA THR A 163 -14.49 -3.47 1.86
C THR A 163 -15.16 -4.66 1.20
N VAL A 164 -14.51 -5.83 1.22
CA VAL A 164 -15.09 -7.08 0.74
C VAL A 164 -15.47 -7.91 1.96
N SER A 165 -16.77 -8.03 2.24
CA SER A 165 -17.25 -8.98 3.24
C SER A 165 -17.26 -10.38 2.65
N ILE A 166 -16.47 -11.29 3.22
CA ILE A 166 -16.53 -12.72 2.87
C ILE A 166 -17.58 -13.36 3.78
N CYS A 167 -18.81 -13.49 3.29
CA CYS A 167 -19.82 -14.30 3.97
C CYS A 167 -19.52 -15.78 3.69
N SER A 168 -19.00 -16.49 4.69
CA SER A 168 -19.00 -17.95 4.69
C SER A 168 -20.46 -18.42 4.75
N GLY A 169 -21.03 -18.79 3.59
CA GLY A 169 -22.31 -19.49 3.54
C GLY A 169 -22.16 -20.84 4.23
N ALA A 170 -22.55 -20.92 5.50
CA ALA A 170 -22.81 -22.19 6.15
C ALA A 170 -24.16 -22.69 5.65
N ASP A 171 -24.18 -23.31 4.47
CA ASP A 171 -25.37 -24.06 4.06
C ASP A 171 -25.55 -25.22 5.03
N SER A 172 -26.64 -25.12 5.78
CA SER A 172 -27.18 -26.17 6.60
C SER A 172 -27.68 -27.28 5.68
N ALA A 173 -26.86 -28.31 5.43
CA ALA A 173 -27.36 -29.55 4.84
C ALA A 173 -27.86 -30.46 5.95
N THR A 174 -29.10 -30.21 6.36
CA THR A 174 -29.95 -31.13 7.10
C THR A 174 -30.31 -32.35 6.26
N SER A 175 -29.72 -33.50 6.57
CA SER A 175 -30.36 -34.85 6.74
C SER A 175 -29.30 -35.93 6.63
#